data_AF-S4Y2M1-F1
#
_entry.id   AF-S4Y2M1-F1
#
_cell.length_a   1.000
_cell.length_b   1.000
_cell.length_c   1.000
_cell.angle_alpha   90.00
_cell.angle_beta   90.00
_cell.angle_gamma   90.00
#
_symmetry.space_group_name_H-M   'P 1'
#
loop_
_entity.id
_entity.type
_entity.pdbx_description
1 polymer ?
#
loop_
_entity_poly.entity_id
_entity_poly.type
_entity_poly.pdbx_seq_one_letter_code
_entity_poly.pdbx_strand_id
1 'polypeptide(L)'
;MAKASTTTSPRTNKASKKPAPRETQGAPRSSTRAAYTLSAAREAELLREAESLADNTVVFPGKLARRVVWASRIQLAAERDAADLVRTPFPEDEPPLTREEIRALRDKIELLRATQSRWQAAQQRQERAAATFAKPAAEAALHRQTLLRFFDLRFKKSPEGQKRLMAIRAGSGDADLVQDVSDLLLLCSEHAEALHKAPRGEADAADRLRELSPLLARMLADKTLSPEAQRSRKLRDAAYTLVVLAERRLRAAAEYWYAGTDKMKDYAPFPVSRGAASTGDEEEDEAFAEDGAQESDASEEGAADGGATEGGATEDGEPGEGEEER
;
A
#
# COMPACT_ATOMS: atom_id res chain seq x y z
N MET A 1 -25.08 63.98 57.25
CA MET A 1 -24.83 63.49 58.62
C MET A 1 -25.02 61.98 58.64
N ALA A 2 -24.10 61.27 59.33
CA ALA A 2 -24.07 59.83 59.67
C ALA A 2 -24.01 58.82 58.49
N LYS A 3 -22.83 58.22 58.17
CA LYS A 3 -22.16 57.06 58.83
C LYS A 3 -23.01 55.79 58.76
N ALA A 4 -22.71 54.87 57.84
CA ALA A 4 -21.78 53.73 57.98
C ALA A 4 -22.43 52.51 58.66
N SER A 5 -22.35 51.33 58.04
CA SER A 5 -21.67 50.16 58.62
C SER A 5 -21.75 48.93 57.70
N THR A 6 -20.56 48.46 57.36
CA THR A 6 -20.18 47.16 56.84
C THR A 6 -20.60 46.04 57.81
N THR A 7 -21.02 44.87 57.31
CA THR A 7 -20.91 43.61 58.07
C THR A 7 -20.55 42.47 57.11
N THR A 8 -19.36 41.96 57.34
CA THR A 8 -18.72 40.80 56.72
C THR A 8 -18.77 39.64 57.71
N SER A 9 -19.01 38.41 57.22
CA SER A 9 -18.61 37.08 57.78
C SER A 9 -19.77 36.08 57.90
N PRO A 10 -19.53 34.74 57.96
CA PRO A 10 -18.25 34.04 57.94
C PRO A 10 -18.13 32.89 56.91
N ARG A 11 -16.88 32.70 56.52
CA ARG A 11 -16.26 31.47 56.01
C ARG A 11 -16.56 30.26 56.93
N THR A 12 -17.06 29.17 56.36
CA THR A 12 -17.02 27.85 56.98
C THR A 12 -16.06 26.94 56.20
N ASN A 13 -14.84 26.84 56.72
CA ASN A 13 -13.93 25.73 56.44
C ASN A 13 -14.33 24.58 57.37
N LYS A 14 -14.66 23.40 56.84
CA LYS A 14 -14.48 22.15 57.58
C LYS A 14 -14.46 20.90 56.69
N ALA A 15 -13.34 20.19 56.83
CA ALA A 15 -13.19 18.74 56.80
C ALA A 15 -13.34 18.01 55.46
N SER A 16 -12.21 17.91 54.78
CA SER A 16 -11.81 16.80 53.91
C SER A 16 -12.00 15.46 54.62
N LYS A 17 -13.08 14.75 54.28
CA LYS A 17 -13.32 13.36 54.69
C LYS A 17 -12.88 12.44 53.54
N LYS A 18 -11.72 11.80 53.70
CA LYS A 18 -11.24 10.73 52.81
C LYS A 18 -12.31 9.64 52.68
N PRO A 19 -12.76 9.27 51.46
CA PRO A 19 -13.53 8.05 51.26
C PRO A 19 -12.58 6.85 51.35
N ALA A 20 -12.98 5.83 52.10
CA ALA A 20 -12.34 4.53 52.15
C ALA A 20 -12.32 3.87 50.76
N PRO A 21 -11.31 3.01 50.45
CA PRO A 21 -11.26 2.29 49.19
C PRO A 21 -12.43 1.31 49.14
N ARG A 22 -13.39 1.59 48.26
CA ARG A 22 -14.47 0.66 47.95
C ARG A 22 -13.88 -0.38 47.01
N GLU A 23 -13.60 -1.56 47.55
CA GLU A 23 -13.41 -2.79 46.79
C GLU A 23 -14.64 -2.97 45.89
N THR A 24 -14.52 -2.49 44.66
CA THR A 24 -15.41 -2.84 43.58
C THR A 24 -14.70 -3.96 42.86
N GLN A 25 -15.18 -5.17 43.13
CA GLN A 25 -14.90 -6.36 42.35
C GLN A 25 -14.97 -5.98 40.86
N GLY A 26 -13.79 -5.87 40.25
CA GLY A 26 -13.65 -5.78 38.81
C GLY A 26 -14.14 -7.08 38.22
N ALA A 27 -15.42 -7.13 37.87
CA ALA A 27 -15.88 -8.10 36.89
C ALA A 27 -15.17 -7.74 35.57
N PRO A 28 -14.32 -8.61 35.02
CA PRO A 28 -13.78 -8.36 33.70
C PRO A 28 -14.96 -8.38 32.72
N ARG A 29 -15.35 -7.20 32.21
CA ARG A 29 -16.17 -7.10 31.00
C ARG A 29 -15.31 -7.49 29.81
N SER A 30 -14.89 -8.75 29.76
CA SER A 30 -14.47 -9.41 28.53
C SER A 30 -15.76 -9.88 27.84
N SER A 31 -16.52 -8.94 27.29
CA SER A 31 -17.36 -9.30 26.15
C SER A 31 -16.42 -9.29 24.93
N THR A 32 -15.65 -10.35 24.78
CA THR A 32 -15.08 -10.71 23.49
C THR A 32 -16.28 -10.93 22.57
N ARG A 33 -16.75 -9.85 21.93
CA ARG A 33 -17.79 -9.90 20.90
C ARG A 33 -17.21 -10.79 19.82
N ALA A 34 -17.66 -12.04 19.77
CA ALA A 34 -17.13 -13.05 18.86
C ALA A 34 -16.98 -12.41 17.47
N ALA A 35 -15.76 -12.45 16.94
CA ALA A 35 -15.47 -11.91 15.63
C ALA A 35 -16.41 -12.60 14.64
N TYR A 36 -17.25 -11.82 13.96
CA TYR A 36 -18.18 -12.38 13.00
C TYR A 36 -17.40 -12.88 11.80
N THR A 37 -17.56 -14.16 11.49
CA THR A 37 -16.90 -14.81 10.37
C THR A 37 -17.95 -15.22 9.35
N LEU A 38 -17.66 -14.94 8.09
CA LEU A 38 -18.51 -15.33 6.99
C LEU A 38 -18.47 -16.86 6.85
N SER A 39 -19.64 -17.51 6.72
CA SER A 39 -19.65 -18.94 6.41
C SER A 39 -19.11 -19.20 4.99
N ALA A 40 -18.44 -20.33 4.78
CA ALA A 40 -17.86 -20.66 3.47
C ALA A 40 -18.91 -20.72 2.34
N ALA A 41 -20.11 -21.21 2.63
CA ALA A 41 -21.21 -21.26 1.67
C ALA A 41 -21.67 -19.84 1.26
N ARG A 42 -21.79 -18.94 2.24
CA ARG A 42 -22.17 -17.54 1.99
C ARG A 42 -21.06 -16.78 1.25
N GLU A 43 -19.80 -17.06 1.58
CA GLU A 43 -18.66 -16.53 0.83
C GLU A 43 -18.72 -16.90 -0.64
N ALA A 44 -18.93 -18.19 -0.93
CA ALA A 44 -18.98 -18.69 -2.31
C ALA A 44 -20.16 -18.10 -3.10
N GLU A 45 -21.27 -17.81 -2.45
CA GLU A 45 -22.40 -17.10 -3.07
C GLU A 45 -22.06 -15.66 -3.40
N LEU A 46 -21.52 -14.92 -2.43
CA LEU A 46 -21.13 -13.52 -2.64
C LEU A 46 -19.98 -13.36 -3.63
N LEU A 47 -19.07 -14.33 -3.72
CA LEU A 47 -18.05 -14.35 -4.75
C LEU A 47 -18.67 -14.51 -6.14
N ARG A 48 -19.69 -15.35 -6.31
CA ARG A 48 -20.44 -15.46 -7.58
C ARG A 48 -21.17 -14.16 -7.92
N GLU A 49 -21.81 -13.52 -6.93
CA GLU A 49 -22.43 -12.19 -7.09
C GLU A 49 -21.37 -11.16 -7.54
N ALA A 50 -20.21 -11.13 -6.87
CA ALA A 50 -19.11 -10.23 -7.21
C ALA A 50 -18.55 -10.49 -8.62
N GLU A 51 -18.35 -11.76 -9.00
CA GLU A 51 -17.88 -12.13 -10.35
C GLU A 51 -18.89 -11.75 -11.43
N SER A 52 -20.19 -11.80 -11.13
CA SER A 52 -21.25 -11.41 -12.08
C SER A 52 -21.26 -9.92 -12.43
N LEU A 53 -20.63 -9.07 -11.61
CA LEU A 53 -20.50 -7.64 -11.89
C LEU A 53 -19.58 -7.34 -13.09
N ALA A 54 -18.77 -8.31 -13.53
CA ALA A 54 -17.85 -8.20 -14.67
C ALA A 54 -17.04 -6.89 -14.64
N ASP A 55 -17.16 -6.05 -15.67
CA ASP A 55 -16.44 -4.78 -15.79
C ASP A 55 -17.14 -3.60 -15.10
N ASN A 56 -18.35 -3.79 -14.55
CA ASN A 56 -19.12 -2.75 -13.87
C ASN A 56 -18.69 -2.57 -12.39
N THR A 57 -17.39 -2.63 -12.13
CA THR A 57 -16.83 -2.49 -10.78
C THR A 57 -16.26 -1.09 -10.55
N VAL A 58 -16.51 -0.55 -9.36
CA VAL A 58 -15.86 0.67 -8.89
C VAL A 58 -14.50 0.31 -8.30
N VAL A 59 -13.46 1.03 -8.69
CA VAL A 59 -12.11 0.85 -8.15
C VAL A 59 -12.11 1.16 -6.65
N PHE A 60 -11.55 0.25 -5.85
CA PHE A 60 -11.39 0.46 -4.43
C PHE A 60 -10.44 1.65 -4.15
N PRO A 61 -10.87 2.71 -3.45
CA PRO A 61 -10.10 3.97 -3.31
C PRO A 61 -8.95 3.90 -2.28
N GLY A 62 -8.65 2.72 -1.73
CA GLY A 62 -7.73 2.55 -0.61
C GLY A 62 -8.40 2.85 0.75
N LYS A 63 -7.67 2.59 1.85
CA LYS A 63 -8.11 2.79 3.25
C LYS A 63 -9.24 1.85 3.72
N LEU A 64 -8.97 0.54 3.70
CA LEU A 64 -9.91 -0.51 4.11
C LEU A 64 -10.50 -0.27 5.51
N ALA A 65 -9.65 0.05 6.50
CA ALA A 65 -10.10 0.23 7.89
C ALA A 65 -11.19 1.31 7.99
N ARG A 66 -10.95 2.50 7.42
CA ARG A 66 -11.94 3.59 7.41
C ARG A 66 -13.22 3.20 6.68
N ARG A 67 -13.11 2.53 5.52
CA ARG A 67 -14.27 2.09 4.74
C ARG A 67 -15.12 1.08 5.51
N VAL A 68 -14.48 0.11 6.13
CA VAL A 68 -15.11 -0.94 6.94
C VAL A 68 -15.84 -0.33 8.14
N VAL A 69 -15.18 0.57 8.88
CA VAL A 69 -15.79 1.26 10.03
C VAL A 69 -17.04 2.02 9.59
N TRP A 70 -16.95 2.76 8.48
CA TRP A 70 -18.07 3.51 7.94
C TRP A 70 -19.25 2.62 7.51
N ALA A 71 -18.97 1.58 6.71
CA ALA A 71 -19.97 0.64 6.25
C ALA A 71 -20.65 -0.08 7.42
N SER A 72 -19.88 -0.43 8.46
CA SER A 72 -20.39 -1.04 9.69
C SER A 72 -21.31 -0.09 10.47
N ARG A 73 -21.01 1.21 10.48
CA ARG A 73 -21.88 2.22 11.11
C ARG A 73 -23.23 2.30 10.39
N ILE A 74 -23.23 2.34 9.06
CA ILE A 74 -24.45 2.32 8.24
C ILE A 74 -25.23 1.03 8.49
N GLN A 75 -24.55 -0.12 8.53
CA GLN A 75 -25.18 -1.42 8.78
C GLN A 75 -25.89 -1.47 10.14
N LEU A 76 -25.24 -1.00 11.21
CA LEU A 76 -25.86 -0.97 12.55
C LEU A 76 -27.05 -0.01 12.63
N ALA A 77 -26.94 1.17 12.01
CA ALA A 77 -28.06 2.11 11.93
C ALA A 77 -29.23 1.50 11.17
N ALA A 78 -28.97 0.87 10.02
CA ALA A 78 -30.00 0.24 9.20
C ALA A 78 -30.69 -0.93 9.91
N GLU A 79 -29.97 -1.71 10.72
CA GLU A 79 -30.58 -2.76 11.54
C GLU A 79 -31.51 -2.21 12.62
N ARG A 80 -31.10 -1.12 13.30
CA ARG A 80 -31.93 -0.42 14.30
C ARG A 80 -33.21 0.12 13.66
N ASP A 81 -33.08 0.68 12.47
CA ASP A 81 -34.14 1.42 11.76
C ASP A 81 -34.89 0.54 10.74
N ALA A 82 -34.66 -0.78 10.74
CA ALA A 82 -35.13 -1.70 9.70
C ALA A 82 -36.65 -1.70 9.50
N ALA A 83 -37.44 -1.40 10.54
CA ALA A 83 -38.89 -1.34 10.45
C ALA A 83 -39.39 -0.23 9.50
N ASP A 84 -38.68 0.89 9.44
CA ASP A 84 -38.98 1.99 8.54
C ASP A 84 -38.42 1.69 7.14
N LEU A 85 -37.15 1.29 7.07
CA LEU A 85 -36.44 1.10 5.79
C LEU A 85 -37.07 0.04 4.88
N VAL A 86 -37.63 -1.04 5.44
CA VAL A 86 -38.32 -2.08 4.64
C VAL A 86 -39.69 -1.64 4.09
N ARG A 87 -40.21 -0.50 4.54
CA ARG A 87 -41.47 0.10 4.07
C ARG A 87 -41.25 1.19 3.03
N THR A 88 -40.00 1.46 2.64
CA THR A 88 -39.68 2.47 1.63
C THR A 88 -40.31 2.11 0.29
N PRO A 89 -41.03 3.04 -0.37
CA PRO A 89 -41.63 2.80 -1.67
C PRO A 89 -40.56 2.94 -2.77
N PHE A 90 -39.87 1.85 -3.07
CA PHE A 90 -38.99 1.78 -4.23
C PHE A 90 -39.81 1.72 -5.54
N PRO A 91 -39.26 2.20 -6.67
CA PRO A 91 -39.87 2.06 -8.00
C PRO A 91 -40.24 0.61 -8.35
N GLU A 92 -41.24 0.40 -9.22
CA GLU A 92 -41.74 -0.95 -9.57
C GLU A 92 -40.67 -1.86 -10.22
N ASP A 93 -39.64 -1.27 -10.82
CA ASP A 93 -38.49 -1.96 -11.42
C ASP A 93 -37.38 -2.33 -10.42
N GLU A 94 -37.47 -1.86 -9.17
CA GLU A 94 -36.53 -2.20 -8.10
C GLU A 94 -37.20 -3.04 -7.00
N PRO A 95 -36.60 -4.16 -6.56
CA PRO A 95 -37.17 -4.95 -5.48
C PRO A 95 -37.21 -4.13 -4.17
N PRO A 96 -38.23 -4.35 -3.31
CA PRO A 96 -38.31 -3.67 -2.03
C PRO A 96 -37.18 -4.13 -1.11
N LEU A 97 -36.69 -3.21 -0.28
CA LEU A 97 -35.63 -3.51 0.67
C LEU A 97 -36.13 -4.50 1.73
N THR A 98 -35.38 -5.58 1.97
CA THR A 98 -35.75 -6.59 2.98
C THR A 98 -34.86 -6.54 4.23
N ARG A 99 -35.33 -7.11 5.34
CA ARG A 99 -34.51 -7.26 6.55
C ARG A 99 -33.28 -8.14 6.33
N GLU A 100 -33.40 -9.11 5.42
CA GLU A 100 -32.30 -9.99 5.04
C GLU A 100 -31.23 -9.22 4.26
N GLU A 101 -31.63 -8.35 3.33
CA GLU A 101 -30.69 -7.48 2.61
C GLU A 101 -29.97 -6.49 3.53
N ILE A 102 -30.68 -5.91 4.52
CA ILE A 102 -30.07 -5.04 5.53
C ILE A 102 -28.98 -5.79 6.31
N ARG A 103 -29.28 -7.01 6.77
CA ARG A 103 -28.30 -7.86 7.48
C ARG A 103 -27.16 -8.31 6.57
N ALA A 104 -27.46 -8.59 5.30
CA ALA A 104 -26.49 -9.03 4.31
C ALA A 104 -25.43 -7.98 3.98
N LEU A 105 -25.63 -6.69 4.32
CA LEU A 105 -24.55 -5.70 4.23
C LEU A 105 -23.34 -6.11 5.08
N ARG A 106 -23.57 -6.73 6.25
CA ARG A 106 -22.48 -7.24 7.09
C ARG A 106 -21.65 -8.29 6.36
N ASP A 107 -22.31 -9.19 5.64
CA ASP A 107 -21.64 -10.22 4.85
C ASP A 107 -20.77 -9.62 3.75
N LYS A 108 -21.30 -8.62 3.05
CA LYS A 108 -20.57 -7.88 2.00
C LYS A 108 -19.35 -7.14 2.55
N ILE A 109 -19.44 -6.60 3.78
CA ILE A 109 -18.30 -5.97 4.47
C ILE A 109 -17.21 -7.00 4.80
N GLU A 110 -17.58 -8.19 5.30
CA GLU A 110 -16.59 -9.24 5.58
C GLU A 110 -15.95 -9.80 4.31
N LEU A 111 -16.72 -9.94 3.22
CA LEU A 111 -16.17 -10.31 1.92
C LEU A 111 -15.12 -9.30 1.44
N LEU A 112 -15.40 -8.00 1.58
CA LEU A 112 -14.45 -6.94 1.24
C LEU A 112 -13.16 -7.06 2.07
N ARG A 113 -13.25 -7.36 3.36
CA ARG A 113 -12.06 -7.61 4.21
C ARG A 113 -11.27 -8.82 3.72
N ALA A 114 -11.94 -9.94 3.45
CA ALA A 114 -11.30 -11.17 3.00
C ALA A 114 -10.59 -11.00 1.65
N THR A 115 -11.27 -10.39 0.68
CA THR A 115 -10.71 -10.12 -0.67
C THR A 115 -9.57 -9.11 -0.63
N GLN A 116 -9.65 -8.07 0.20
CA GLN A 116 -8.55 -7.13 0.42
C GLN A 116 -7.34 -7.81 1.06
N SER A 117 -7.54 -8.68 2.05
CA SER A 117 -6.45 -9.43 2.68
C SER A 117 -5.75 -10.35 1.68
N ARG A 118 -6.51 -11.06 0.84
CA ARG A 118 -5.96 -11.88 -0.27
C ARG A 118 -5.15 -11.04 -1.25
N TRP A 119 -5.67 -9.87 -1.64
CA TRP A 119 -4.95 -8.93 -2.50
C TRP A 119 -3.65 -8.42 -1.87
N GLN A 120 -3.68 -8.02 -0.59
CA GLN A 120 -2.48 -7.58 0.12
C GLN A 120 -1.41 -8.67 0.21
N ALA A 121 -1.81 -9.92 0.50
CA ALA A 121 -0.88 -11.04 0.49
C ALA A 121 -0.26 -11.28 -0.90
N ALA A 122 -1.06 -11.16 -1.97
CA ALA A 122 -0.54 -11.25 -3.34
C ALA A 122 0.43 -10.10 -3.67
N GLN A 123 0.09 -8.88 -3.29
CA GLN A 123 0.92 -7.69 -3.48
C GLN A 123 2.25 -7.80 -2.72
N GLN A 124 2.22 -8.18 -1.44
CA GLN A 124 3.43 -8.37 -0.63
C GLN A 124 4.35 -9.45 -1.21
N ARG A 125 3.78 -10.56 -1.73
CA ARG A 125 4.57 -11.59 -2.43
C ARG A 125 5.28 -10.99 -3.64
N GLN A 126 4.59 -10.17 -4.42
CA GLN A 126 5.15 -9.50 -5.59
C GLN A 126 6.25 -8.50 -5.22
N GLU A 127 6.04 -7.67 -4.20
CA GLU A 127 7.03 -6.70 -3.71
C GLU A 127 8.29 -7.40 -3.21
N ARG A 128 8.13 -8.50 -2.45
CA ARG A 128 9.25 -9.34 -2.02
C ARG A 128 10.00 -9.95 -3.21
N ALA A 129 9.28 -10.47 -4.21
CA ALA A 129 9.90 -11.02 -5.43
C ALA A 129 10.63 -9.93 -6.24
N ALA A 130 10.09 -8.72 -6.31
CA ALA A 130 10.76 -7.59 -6.95
C ALA A 130 12.04 -7.18 -6.22
N ALA A 131 11.98 -7.11 -4.88
CA ALA A 131 13.14 -6.79 -4.05
C ALA A 131 14.25 -7.84 -4.15
N THR A 132 13.90 -9.13 -4.14
CA THR A 132 14.89 -10.21 -4.30
C THR A 132 15.49 -10.22 -5.71
N PHE A 133 14.71 -9.91 -6.75
CA PHE A 133 15.17 -9.85 -8.13
C PHE A 133 16.19 -8.73 -8.40
N ALA A 134 16.06 -7.60 -7.70
CA ALA A 134 16.81 -6.37 -8.00
C ALA A 134 18.35 -6.58 -8.01
N LYS A 135 18.90 -7.26 -7.00
CA LYS A 135 20.36 -7.44 -6.88
C LYS A 135 20.94 -8.37 -7.97
N PRO A 136 20.43 -9.60 -8.17
CA PRO A 136 20.89 -10.46 -9.27
C PRO A 136 20.73 -9.83 -10.65
N ALA A 137 19.65 -9.06 -10.86
CA ALA A 137 19.43 -8.37 -12.13
C ALA A 137 20.46 -7.28 -12.39
N ALA A 138 20.80 -6.48 -11.37
CA ALA A 138 21.85 -5.47 -11.47
C ALA A 138 23.22 -6.11 -11.76
N GLU A 139 23.54 -7.22 -11.08
CA GLU A 139 24.77 -7.98 -11.33
C GLU A 139 24.82 -8.53 -12.77
N ALA A 140 23.74 -9.14 -13.24
CA ALA A 140 23.65 -9.63 -14.61
C ALA A 140 23.75 -8.52 -15.64
N ALA A 141 23.18 -7.34 -15.38
CA ALA A 141 23.30 -6.18 -16.27
C ALA A 141 24.76 -5.71 -16.44
N LEU A 142 25.57 -5.76 -15.38
CA LEU A 142 27.00 -5.45 -15.43
C LEU A 142 27.77 -6.46 -16.29
N HIS A 143 27.53 -7.76 -16.09
CA HIS A 143 28.17 -8.80 -16.89
C HIS A 143 27.70 -8.76 -18.36
N ARG A 144 26.41 -8.48 -18.60
CA ARG A 144 25.84 -8.22 -19.94
C ARG A 144 26.62 -7.13 -20.65
N GLN A 145 26.86 -6.00 -19.98
CA GLN A 145 27.59 -4.87 -20.56
C GLN A 145 29.05 -5.22 -20.90
N THR A 146 29.71 -5.99 -20.04
CA THR A 146 31.09 -6.47 -20.29
C THR A 146 31.17 -7.34 -21.53
N LEU A 147 30.25 -8.30 -21.67
CA LEU A 147 30.21 -9.19 -22.85
C LEU A 147 29.81 -8.46 -24.12
N LEU A 148 28.85 -7.53 -24.05
CA LEU A 148 28.45 -6.71 -25.20
C LEU A 148 29.64 -5.92 -25.77
N ARG A 149 30.46 -5.29 -24.91
CA ARG A 149 31.66 -4.57 -25.33
C ARG A 149 32.69 -5.48 -26.00
N PHE A 150 32.86 -6.70 -25.49
CA PHE A 150 33.73 -7.71 -26.11
C PHE A 150 33.22 -8.09 -27.51
N PHE A 151 31.93 -8.39 -27.63
CA PHE A 151 31.34 -8.77 -28.91
C PHE A 151 31.29 -7.62 -29.92
N ASP A 152 31.16 -6.36 -29.49
CA ASP A 152 31.25 -5.20 -30.40
C ASP A 152 32.57 -5.20 -31.17
N LEU A 153 33.68 -5.41 -30.45
CA LEU A 153 35.01 -5.48 -31.05
C LEU A 153 35.14 -6.72 -31.94
N ARG A 154 34.64 -7.87 -31.46
CA ARG A 154 34.72 -9.13 -32.19
C ARG A 154 33.94 -9.10 -33.50
N PHE A 155 32.80 -8.43 -33.52
CA PHE A 155 31.91 -8.31 -34.67
C PHE A 155 32.06 -6.99 -35.41
N LYS A 156 33.07 -6.15 -35.13
CA LYS A 156 33.31 -4.90 -35.89
C LYS A 156 33.33 -5.11 -37.42
N LYS A 157 33.87 -6.27 -37.82
CA LYS A 157 33.94 -6.87 -39.16
C LYS A 157 32.63 -7.40 -39.77
N SER A 158 31.69 -7.79 -38.92
CA SER A 158 30.62 -8.72 -39.25
C SER A 158 29.26 -8.02 -39.15
N PRO A 159 28.62 -7.69 -40.28
CA PRO A 159 27.32 -7.02 -40.25
C PRO A 159 26.24 -7.89 -39.60
N GLU A 160 26.31 -9.21 -39.77
CA GLU A 160 25.39 -10.16 -39.12
C GLU A 160 25.57 -10.17 -37.60
N GLY A 161 26.82 -10.19 -37.12
CA GLY A 161 27.13 -10.13 -35.70
C GLY A 161 26.66 -8.81 -35.07
N GLN A 162 26.89 -7.68 -35.74
CA GLN A 162 26.38 -6.37 -35.30
C GLN A 162 24.85 -6.35 -35.24
N LYS A 163 24.16 -6.94 -36.22
CA LYS A 163 22.70 -7.05 -36.20
C LYS A 163 22.20 -7.84 -34.98
N ARG A 164 22.86 -8.95 -34.63
CA ARG A 164 22.53 -9.71 -33.41
C ARG A 164 22.74 -8.89 -32.14
N LEU A 165 23.86 -8.16 -32.02
CA LEU A 165 24.11 -7.29 -30.87
C LEU A 165 23.11 -6.13 -30.75
N MET A 166 22.69 -5.56 -31.88
CA MET A 166 21.64 -4.54 -31.89
C MET A 166 20.31 -5.10 -31.39
N ALA A 167 19.96 -6.34 -31.75
CA ALA A 167 18.74 -6.98 -31.25
C ALA A 167 18.78 -7.18 -29.73
N ILE A 168 19.91 -7.65 -29.18
CA ILE A 168 20.16 -7.81 -27.73
C ILE A 168 20.10 -6.45 -26.98
N ARG A 169 20.27 -5.32 -27.69
CA ARG A 169 20.20 -3.98 -27.06
C ARG A 169 18.83 -3.32 -27.16
N ALA A 170 17.96 -3.83 -28.03
CA ALA A 170 16.71 -3.16 -28.37
C ALA A 170 15.68 -3.21 -27.24
N GLY A 171 15.77 -4.21 -26.36
CA GLY A 171 14.88 -4.39 -25.22
C GLY A 171 15.25 -3.52 -24.01
N SER A 172 14.23 -3.18 -23.22
CA SER A 172 14.37 -2.49 -21.94
C SER A 172 13.40 -3.11 -20.93
N GLY A 173 13.93 -3.79 -19.92
CA GLY A 173 13.15 -4.39 -18.84
C GLY A 173 13.76 -5.70 -18.36
N ASP A 174 13.14 -6.27 -17.32
CA ASP A 174 13.63 -7.50 -16.70
C ASP A 174 13.50 -8.71 -17.62
N ALA A 175 12.40 -8.78 -18.40
CA ALA A 175 12.19 -9.84 -19.37
C ALA A 175 13.22 -9.79 -20.50
N ASP A 176 13.49 -8.59 -21.01
CA ASP A 176 14.53 -8.37 -22.02
C ASP A 176 15.91 -8.73 -21.47
N LEU A 177 16.23 -8.33 -20.24
CA LEU A 177 17.49 -8.71 -19.59
C LEU A 177 17.67 -10.24 -19.53
N VAL A 178 16.64 -11.00 -19.16
CA VAL A 178 16.70 -12.47 -19.12
C VAL A 178 16.91 -13.07 -20.51
N GLN A 179 16.23 -12.53 -21.53
CA GLN A 179 16.38 -12.94 -22.91
C GLN A 179 17.80 -12.63 -23.42
N ASP A 180 18.28 -11.40 -23.21
CA ASP A 180 19.60 -10.93 -23.60
C ASP A 180 20.72 -11.75 -22.97
N VAL A 181 20.59 -12.12 -21.69
CA VAL A 181 21.54 -13.01 -21.02
C VAL A 181 21.59 -14.37 -21.71
N SER A 182 20.44 -14.92 -22.09
CA SER A 182 20.36 -16.21 -22.79
C SER A 182 21.00 -16.14 -24.18
N ASP A 183 20.71 -15.08 -24.94
CA ASP A 183 21.28 -14.85 -26.27
C ASP A 183 22.79 -14.59 -26.23
N LEU A 184 23.28 -13.88 -25.21
CA LEU A 184 24.71 -13.68 -25.00
C LEU A 184 25.42 -14.97 -24.61
N LEU A 185 24.83 -15.81 -23.75
CA LEU A 185 25.42 -17.10 -23.40
C LEU A 185 25.55 -18.01 -24.61
N LEU A 186 24.60 -17.95 -25.55
CA LEU A 186 24.72 -18.62 -26.84
C LEU A 186 25.91 -18.09 -27.64
N LEU A 187 26.06 -16.76 -27.77
CA LEU A 187 27.23 -16.15 -28.44
C LEU A 187 28.55 -16.52 -27.74
N CYS A 188 28.57 -16.60 -26.41
CA CYS A 188 29.74 -17.04 -25.65
C CYS A 188 30.12 -18.49 -25.99
N SER A 189 29.14 -19.37 -26.18
CA SER A 189 29.40 -20.76 -26.60
C SER A 189 29.94 -20.85 -28.03
N GLU A 190 29.39 -20.05 -28.96
CA GLU A 190 29.86 -19.97 -30.36
C GLU A 190 31.30 -19.43 -30.47
N HIS A 191 31.74 -18.63 -29.48
CA HIS A 191 33.02 -17.94 -29.48
C HIS A 191 33.91 -18.27 -28.27
N ALA A 192 33.76 -19.47 -27.70
CA ALA A 192 34.41 -19.87 -26.47
C ALA A 192 35.95 -19.68 -26.49
N GLU A 193 36.62 -20.05 -27.58
CA GLU A 193 38.09 -19.89 -27.69
C GLU A 193 38.54 -18.43 -27.62
N ALA A 194 37.79 -17.52 -28.25
CA ALA A 194 38.11 -16.10 -28.25
C ALA A 194 37.84 -15.48 -26.87
N LEU A 195 36.80 -15.97 -26.20
CA LEU A 195 36.41 -15.52 -24.87
C LEU A 195 37.45 -15.91 -23.80
N HIS A 196 37.98 -17.13 -23.83
CA HIS A 196 39.02 -17.58 -22.90
C HIS A 196 40.35 -16.81 -23.05
N LYS A 197 40.63 -16.25 -24.23
CA LYS A 197 41.82 -15.43 -24.50
C LYS A 197 41.61 -13.96 -24.14
N ALA A 198 40.40 -13.56 -23.74
CA ALA A 198 40.07 -12.19 -23.46
C ALA A 198 40.64 -11.76 -22.08
N PRO A 199 41.30 -10.59 -21.97
CA PRO A 199 42.10 -10.27 -20.78
C PRO A 199 41.34 -9.53 -19.67
N ARG A 200 40.06 -9.16 -19.85
CA ARG A 200 39.33 -8.28 -18.92
C ARG A 200 38.25 -9.01 -18.13
N GLY A 201 38.39 -10.33 -17.95
CA GLY A 201 37.45 -11.15 -17.19
C GLY A 201 36.16 -11.47 -17.94
N GLU A 202 36.17 -11.45 -19.28
CA GLU A 202 34.99 -11.80 -20.07
C GLU A 202 34.57 -13.26 -19.88
N ALA A 203 35.53 -14.17 -19.71
CA ALA A 203 35.26 -15.57 -19.38
C ALA A 203 34.52 -15.68 -18.04
N ASP A 204 35.04 -15.03 -16.98
CA ASP A 204 34.41 -14.99 -15.65
C ASP A 204 33.01 -14.38 -15.72
N ALA A 205 32.80 -13.33 -16.52
CA ALA A 205 31.50 -12.71 -16.72
C ALA A 205 30.49 -13.68 -17.38
N ALA A 206 30.94 -14.48 -18.36
CA ALA A 206 30.09 -15.48 -18.99
C ALA A 206 29.76 -16.65 -18.06
N ASP A 207 30.72 -17.10 -17.26
CA ASP A 207 30.50 -18.12 -16.23
C ASP A 207 29.49 -17.64 -15.19
N ARG A 208 29.64 -16.39 -14.74
CA ARG A 208 28.71 -15.80 -13.79
C ARG A 208 27.30 -15.63 -14.35
N LEU A 209 27.16 -15.21 -15.61
CA LEU A 209 25.86 -15.18 -16.27
C LEU A 209 25.24 -16.57 -16.43
N ARG A 210 26.05 -17.61 -16.64
CA ARG A 210 25.54 -18.99 -16.73
C ARG A 210 24.92 -19.47 -15.42
N GLU A 211 25.48 -19.04 -14.29
CA GLU A 211 24.91 -19.30 -12.96
C GLU A 211 23.65 -18.47 -12.70
N LEU A 212 23.66 -17.18 -13.09
CA LEU A 212 22.56 -16.25 -12.85
C LEU A 212 21.36 -16.50 -13.77
N SER A 213 21.56 -16.95 -15.01
CA SER A 213 20.49 -17.14 -16.02
C SER A 213 19.28 -17.95 -15.51
N PRO A 214 19.45 -19.20 -15.00
CA PRO A 214 18.31 -19.97 -14.49
C PRO A 214 17.66 -19.34 -13.25
N LEU A 215 18.44 -18.64 -12.42
CA LEU A 215 17.93 -17.92 -11.24
C LEU A 215 17.04 -16.75 -11.65
N LEU A 216 17.51 -15.91 -12.58
CA LEU A 216 16.77 -14.76 -13.09
C LEU A 216 15.48 -15.19 -13.78
N ALA A 217 15.51 -16.23 -14.60
CA ALA A 217 14.31 -16.75 -15.26
C ALA A 217 13.24 -17.18 -14.24
N ARG A 218 13.65 -17.91 -13.18
CA ARG A 218 12.74 -18.31 -12.10
C ARG A 218 12.21 -17.11 -11.32
N MET A 219 13.08 -16.19 -10.92
CA MET A 219 12.68 -15.02 -10.12
C MET A 219 11.81 -14.04 -10.91
N LEU A 220 12.01 -13.93 -12.23
CA LEU A 220 11.15 -13.15 -13.11
C LEU A 220 9.72 -13.72 -13.14
N ALA A 221 9.59 -15.05 -13.17
CA ALA A 221 8.29 -15.71 -13.10
C ALA A 221 7.58 -15.43 -11.75
N ASP A 222 8.34 -15.37 -10.64
CA ASP A 222 7.79 -15.01 -9.32
C ASP A 222 7.43 -13.51 -9.22
N LYS A 223 8.19 -12.64 -9.90
CA LYS A 223 7.99 -11.18 -9.91
C LYS A 223 6.80 -10.76 -10.79
N THR A 224 6.53 -11.50 -11.86
CA THR A 224 5.42 -11.18 -12.76
C THR A 224 4.08 -11.39 -12.06
N LEU A 225 3.15 -10.46 -12.26
CA LEU A 225 1.86 -10.48 -11.59
C LEU A 225 1.10 -11.75 -11.99
N SER A 226 0.95 -12.68 -11.06
CA SER A 226 0.25 -13.94 -11.35
C SER A 226 -1.21 -13.68 -11.75
N PRO A 227 -1.81 -14.54 -12.59
CA PRO A 227 -3.24 -14.47 -12.89
C PRO A 227 -4.11 -14.49 -11.63
N GLU A 228 -3.66 -15.16 -10.58
CA GLU A 228 -4.30 -15.19 -9.26
C GLU A 228 -4.28 -13.82 -8.57
N ALA A 229 -3.17 -13.08 -8.64
CA ALA A 229 -3.06 -11.73 -8.10
C ALA A 229 -3.99 -10.77 -8.85
N GLN A 230 -4.05 -10.86 -10.18
CA GLN A 230 -4.99 -10.10 -11.00
C GLN A 230 -6.44 -10.39 -10.63
N ARG A 231 -6.79 -11.68 -10.49
CA ARG A 231 -8.12 -12.10 -10.06
C ARG A 231 -8.46 -11.58 -8.65
N SER A 232 -7.50 -11.63 -7.73
CA SER A 232 -7.67 -11.12 -6.36
C SER A 232 -7.97 -9.62 -6.34
N ARG A 233 -7.29 -8.82 -7.18
CA ARG A 233 -7.59 -7.40 -7.34
C ARG A 233 -9.01 -7.16 -7.86
N LYS A 234 -9.40 -7.86 -8.94
CA LYS A 234 -10.74 -7.76 -9.52
C LYS A 234 -11.83 -8.13 -8.52
N LEU A 235 -11.64 -9.22 -7.78
CA LEU A 235 -12.58 -9.66 -6.75
C LEU A 235 -12.72 -8.64 -5.60
N ARG A 236 -11.63 -7.99 -5.19
CA ARG A 236 -11.68 -6.90 -4.21
C ARG A 236 -12.52 -5.73 -4.71
N ASP A 237 -12.26 -5.26 -5.94
CA ASP A 237 -12.98 -4.12 -6.52
C ASP A 237 -14.48 -4.45 -6.71
N ALA A 238 -14.80 -5.70 -7.08
CA ALA A 238 -16.17 -6.20 -7.12
C ALA A 238 -16.83 -6.27 -5.73
N ALA A 239 -16.15 -6.82 -4.72
CA ALA A 239 -16.65 -6.85 -3.34
C ALA A 239 -16.90 -5.44 -2.79
N TYR A 240 -16.01 -4.49 -3.11
CA TYR A 240 -16.21 -3.08 -2.76
C TYR A 240 -17.46 -2.50 -3.43
N THR A 241 -17.67 -2.82 -4.70
CA THR A 241 -18.86 -2.39 -5.45
C THR A 241 -20.15 -2.90 -4.79
N LEU A 242 -20.18 -4.17 -4.36
CA LEU A 242 -21.33 -4.73 -3.64
C LEU A 242 -21.66 -3.95 -2.35
N VAL A 243 -20.64 -3.55 -1.59
CA VAL A 243 -20.82 -2.72 -0.39
C VAL A 243 -21.36 -1.33 -0.76
N VAL A 244 -20.80 -0.68 -1.77
CA VAL A 244 -21.24 0.65 -2.24
C VAL A 244 -22.70 0.63 -2.71
N LEU A 245 -23.09 -0.38 -3.49
CA LEU A 245 -24.45 -0.53 -4.00
C LEU A 245 -25.46 -0.74 -2.87
N ALA A 246 -25.14 -1.62 -1.92
CA ALA A 246 -25.96 -1.86 -0.75
C ALA A 246 -26.11 -0.58 0.10
N GLU A 247 -25.01 0.12 0.40
CA GLU A 247 -25.06 1.40 1.12
C GLU A 247 -25.88 2.46 0.40
N ARG A 248 -25.77 2.56 -0.93
CA ARG A 248 -26.53 3.53 -1.72
C ARG A 248 -28.03 3.28 -1.58
N ARG A 249 -28.48 2.03 -1.66
CA ARG A 249 -29.89 1.65 -1.45
C ARG A 249 -30.36 1.98 -0.04
N LEU A 250 -29.58 1.64 0.99
CA LEU A 250 -29.92 1.98 2.38
C LEU A 250 -30.01 3.49 2.60
N ARG A 251 -29.10 4.26 2.01
CA ARG A 251 -29.11 5.72 2.13
C ARG A 251 -30.32 6.33 1.43
N ALA A 252 -30.69 5.85 0.24
CA ALA A 252 -31.89 6.33 -0.45
C ALA A 252 -33.16 6.07 0.39
N ALA A 253 -33.25 4.88 1.02
CA ALA A 253 -34.34 4.57 1.94
C ALA A 253 -34.33 5.48 3.19
N ALA A 254 -33.16 5.72 3.77
CA ALA A 254 -33.02 6.61 4.92
C ALA A 254 -33.34 8.08 4.56
N GLU A 255 -32.97 8.54 3.37
CA GLU A 255 -33.28 9.88 2.89
C GLU A 255 -34.78 10.11 2.79
N TYR A 256 -35.53 9.13 2.28
CA TYR A 256 -37.00 9.19 2.23
C TYR A 256 -37.63 9.34 3.63
N TRP A 257 -37.16 8.60 4.63
CA TRP A 257 -37.76 8.60 5.97
C TRP A 257 -37.23 9.69 6.90
N TYR A 258 -35.97 10.07 6.77
CA TYR A 258 -35.22 10.81 7.77
C TYR A 258 -34.63 12.13 7.25
N ALA A 259 -34.95 12.55 6.02
CA ALA A 259 -34.58 13.86 5.50
C ALA A 259 -34.96 14.98 6.50
N GLY A 260 -34.00 15.87 6.76
CA GLY A 260 -34.17 16.98 7.71
C GLY A 260 -34.09 16.59 9.19
N THR A 261 -33.87 15.31 9.52
CA THR A 261 -33.74 14.84 10.92
C THR A 261 -32.28 14.52 11.27
N ASP A 262 -31.98 14.49 12.58
CA ASP A 262 -30.65 14.11 13.07
C ASP A 262 -30.26 12.66 12.71
N LYS A 263 -31.23 11.78 12.49
CA LYS A 263 -30.97 10.37 12.10
C LYS A 263 -30.21 10.26 10.78
N MET A 264 -30.36 11.23 9.87
CA MET A 264 -29.68 11.20 8.57
C MET A 264 -28.14 11.27 8.71
N LYS A 265 -27.63 11.79 9.84
CA LYS A 265 -26.18 11.83 10.12
C LYS A 265 -25.55 10.44 10.17
N ASP A 266 -26.31 9.42 10.59
CA ASP A 266 -25.86 8.03 10.64
C ASP A 266 -25.63 7.46 9.22
N TYR A 267 -26.42 7.93 8.25
CA TYR A 267 -26.44 7.48 6.84
C TYR A 267 -25.66 8.38 5.87
N ALA A 268 -24.88 9.32 6.39
CA ALA A 268 -24.08 10.22 5.57
C ALA A 268 -23.27 9.46 4.48
N PRO A 269 -22.97 10.10 3.33
CA PRO A 269 -22.08 9.52 2.34
C PRO A 269 -20.67 9.35 2.92
N PHE A 270 -19.97 8.30 2.48
CA PHE A 270 -18.58 8.09 2.85
C PHE A 270 -17.76 9.32 2.44
N PRO A 271 -16.99 9.94 3.35
CA PRO A 271 -16.18 11.10 3.03
C PRO A 271 -15.07 10.68 2.09
N VAL A 272 -15.23 10.98 0.80
CA VAL A 272 -14.15 10.86 -0.18
C VAL A 272 -13.23 12.04 0.11
N SER A 273 -12.03 11.80 0.64
CA SER A 273 -11.01 12.84 0.76
C SER A 273 -10.76 13.42 -0.64
N ARG A 274 -11.31 14.61 -0.93
CA ARG A 274 -10.90 15.42 -2.08
C ARG A 274 -9.48 15.93 -1.79
N GLY A 275 -8.49 15.12 -2.09
CA GLY A 275 -7.09 15.44 -1.82
C GLY A 275 -6.18 14.30 -2.22
N ALA A 276 -6.05 14.08 -3.53
CA ALA A 276 -4.96 13.34 -4.17
C ALA A 276 -5.04 13.55 -5.70
N ALA A 277 -5.31 14.78 -6.12
CA ALA A 277 -5.08 15.24 -7.48
C ALA A 277 -3.97 16.32 -7.48
N SER A 278 -2.91 16.08 -6.71
CA SER A 278 -1.59 16.65 -6.90
C SER A 278 -0.63 15.93 -5.96
N THR A 279 0.53 15.56 -6.52
CA THR A 279 1.77 15.14 -5.86
C THR A 279 1.73 13.83 -5.06
N GLY A 280 2.54 12.89 -5.52
CA GLY A 280 2.94 11.73 -4.74
C GLY A 280 3.76 12.14 -3.52
N ASP A 281 3.98 11.13 -2.69
CA ASP A 281 4.66 11.11 -1.39
C ASP A 281 3.79 11.39 -0.16
N GLU A 282 4.12 10.57 0.86
CA GLU A 282 3.79 10.69 2.29
C GLU A 282 2.37 10.20 2.69
N GLU A 283 2.14 9.41 3.74
CA GLU A 283 2.94 9.06 4.91
C GLU A 283 2.22 7.88 5.61
N GLU A 284 2.98 6.87 6.04
CA GLU A 284 2.60 5.98 7.12
C GLU A 284 3.00 6.66 8.42
N ASP A 285 2.03 7.01 9.28
CA ASP A 285 2.25 7.17 10.73
C ASP A 285 0.89 7.31 11.44
N GLU A 286 0.46 6.23 12.11
CA GLU A 286 -0.39 6.37 13.30
C GLU A 286 0.30 5.61 14.44
N ALA A 287 1.10 6.38 15.19
CA ALA A 287 1.70 6.01 16.44
C ALA A 287 0.62 5.65 17.47
N PHE A 288 0.68 4.40 17.96
CA PHE A 288 0.09 4.02 19.23
C PHE A 288 1.02 4.50 20.35
N ALA A 289 0.57 5.50 21.09
CA ALA A 289 1.18 5.87 22.36
C ALA A 289 0.81 4.80 23.40
N GLU A 290 1.81 4.08 23.90
CA GLU A 290 1.70 3.40 25.19
C GLU A 290 2.82 3.88 26.11
N ASP A 291 2.37 4.32 27.28
CA ASP A 291 3.05 4.96 28.37
C ASP A 291 3.78 3.93 29.24
N GLY A 292 4.97 4.26 29.76
CA GLY A 292 5.49 3.60 30.94
C GLY A 292 6.98 3.25 30.99
N ALA A 293 7.69 4.04 31.81
CA ALA A 293 8.84 3.67 32.64
C ALA A 293 10.25 3.70 32.02
N GLN A 294 10.83 4.91 32.06
CA GLN A 294 12.28 5.14 32.22
C GLN A 294 12.75 4.63 33.58
N GLU A 295 13.75 3.75 33.59
CA GLU A 295 14.78 3.74 34.63
C GLU A 295 16.11 4.17 34.01
N SER A 296 16.75 5.07 34.73
CA SER A 296 18.02 5.73 34.44
C SER A 296 19.20 4.76 34.51
N ASP A 297 20.13 4.87 33.56
CA ASP A 297 21.53 4.70 33.90
C ASP A 297 22.39 5.76 33.20
N ALA A 298 23.25 6.37 33.98
CA ALA A 298 24.05 7.54 33.65
C ALA A 298 25.51 7.16 33.80
N SER A 299 26.25 7.15 32.69
CA SER A 299 27.71 7.16 32.54
C SER A 299 27.91 7.32 31.03
N GLU A 300 28.66 8.27 30.49
CA GLU A 300 30.10 8.37 30.62
C GLU A 300 30.60 9.72 30.06
N GLU A 301 31.70 10.18 30.63
CA GLU A 301 32.37 11.46 30.42
C GLU A 301 33.27 11.49 29.17
N GLY A 302 33.68 12.72 28.78
CA GLY A 302 34.94 13.00 28.07
C GLY A 302 34.74 13.67 26.71
N ALA A 303 34.82 15.01 26.56
CA ALA A 303 36.05 15.82 26.48
C ALA A 303 36.94 15.42 25.28
N ALA A 304 37.50 16.29 24.44
CA ALA A 304 37.52 17.75 24.26
C ALA A 304 38.30 18.02 22.95
N ASP A 305 38.31 19.29 22.53
CA ASP A 305 39.41 19.93 21.78
C ASP A 305 39.58 19.50 20.31
N GLY A 306 39.80 20.36 19.31
CA GLY A 306 40.25 21.74 19.23
C GLY A 306 40.97 21.86 17.88
N GLY A 307 40.90 23.00 17.19
CA GLY A 307 41.75 23.24 16.01
C GLY A 307 41.12 24.08 14.91
N ALA A 308 41.36 25.40 15.01
CA ALA A 308 41.18 26.37 13.94
C ALA A 308 42.46 26.49 13.10
N THR A 309 42.33 26.72 11.79
CA THR A 309 43.23 27.47 10.89
C THR A 309 42.48 27.65 9.55
N GLU A 310 42.00 28.85 9.22
CA GLU A 310 42.69 29.94 8.49
C GLU A 310 43.24 29.58 7.10
N GLY A 311 42.80 30.36 6.10
CA GLY A 311 43.67 30.89 5.05
C GLY A 311 43.48 30.30 3.65
N GLY A 312 43.03 31.12 2.70
CA GLY A 312 43.23 30.85 1.28
C GLY A 312 42.23 31.52 0.34
N ALA A 313 42.37 32.84 0.14
CA ALA A 313 41.76 33.58 -0.96
C ALA A 313 42.75 33.65 -2.14
N THR A 314 42.27 33.42 -3.37
CA THR A 314 42.79 33.93 -4.66
C THR A 314 41.66 33.74 -5.68
N GLU A 315 40.92 34.77 -6.05
CA GLU A 315 41.16 35.72 -7.16
C GLU A 315 41.01 35.10 -8.57
N ASP A 316 39.93 35.55 -9.23
CA ASP A 316 39.83 36.12 -10.57
C ASP A 316 40.47 35.44 -11.79
N GLY A 317 39.63 35.17 -12.80
CA GLY A 317 40.10 34.78 -14.14
C GLY A 317 39.01 34.42 -15.16
N GLU A 318 38.10 35.33 -15.47
CA GLU A 318 37.45 35.48 -16.80
C GLU A 318 37.75 36.91 -17.29
N PRO A 319 37.73 37.25 -18.61
CA PRO A 319 37.06 36.58 -19.71
C PRO A 319 37.92 36.42 -20.99
N GLY A 320 37.41 35.70 -21.98
CA GLY A 320 38.00 35.62 -23.32
C GLY A 320 36.93 35.39 -24.38
N GLU A 321 36.39 36.51 -24.89
CA GLU A 321 35.63 36.58 -26.13
C GLU A 321 36.53 36.27 -27.33
N GLY A 322 35.95 35.65 -28.37
CA GLY A 322 36.60 35.37 -29.64
C GLY A 322 35.59 34.89 -30.68
N GLU A 323 34.99 35.87 -31.38
CA GLU A 323 34.52 35.78 -32.77
C GLU A 323 35.63 35.13 -33.65
N GLU A 324 35.44 34.49 -34.81
CA GLU A 324 34.70 34.88 -36.00
C GLU A 324 34.95 33.78 -37.08
N GLU A 325 33.99 33.62 -38.02
CA GLU A 325 34.13 33.17 -39.42
C GLU A 325 34.96 31.93 -39.83
N ARG A 326 34.26 30.90 -40.36
CA ARG A 326 34.18 30.56 -41.81
C ARG A 326 33.24 29.39 -42.08
#